data_AF-A0A151JBG3-F1
#
_entry.id   AF-A0A151JBG3-F1
#
_cell.length_a   1.000
_cell.length_b   1.000
_cell.length_c   1.000
_cell.angle_alpha   90.00
_cell.angle_beta   90.00
_cell.angle_gamma   90.00
#
_symmetry.space_group_name_H-M   'P 1'
#
loop_
_entity.id
_entity.type
_entity.pdbx_description
1 polymer ?
#
loop_
_entity_poly.entity_id
_entity_poly.type
_entity_poly.pdbx_seq_one_letter_code
_entity_poly.pdbx_strand_id
1 'polypeptide(L)'
;PCEKSSDFRAVQCAAFNNVPYSGQLLKWYPHYDPARPCALICRGEQTLENSVRRSRQEVPLGEKTMPRDSTDSLLFDSDETIVVELADKVEDGTKCYAEGTDVCISGECMFTSEFEQYYGRLTSTAAPALKPCSARRETSVDVIRQQIANGSTESIIS
;
A
#
# COMPACT_ATOMS: atom_id res chain seq x y z
N PRO A 1 -14.58 0.54 22.22
CA PRO A 1 -14.80 1.36 21.01
C PRO A 1 -13.53 1.35 20.15
N CYS A 2 -13.59 0.81 18.93
CA CYS A 2 -12.50 1.01 17.98
C CYS A 2 -12.39 2.51 17.69
N GLU A 3 -11.21 3.09 17.89
CA GLU A 3 -10.90 4.46 17.47
C GLU A 3 -11.22 4.57 15.97
N LYS A 4 -11.81 5.70 15.55
CA LYS A 4 -12.44 5.91 14.23
C LYS A 4 -11.67 5.30 13.06
N SER A 5 -12.43 4.84 12.07
CA SER A 5 -12.04 4.15 10.82
C SER A 5 -10.80 4.74 10.13
N SER A 6 -9.61 4.40 10.63
CA SER A 6 -8.41 4.49 9.82
C SER A 6 -8.59 3.54 8.64
N ASP A 7 -8.08 3.94 7.48
CA ASP A 7 -8.13 3.09 6.30
C ASP A 7 -7.34 1.81 6.60
N PHE A 8 -8.05 0.68 6.77
CA PHE A 8 -7.44 -0.62 7.05
C PHE A 8 -6.44 -1.02 5.96
N ARG A 9 -6.65 -0.58 4.71
CA ARG A 9 -5.70 -0.79 3.62
C ARG A 9 -4.41 -0.01 3.85
N ALA A 10 -4.51 1.22 4.35
CA ALA A 10 -3.34 2.03 4.68
C ALA A 10 -2.52 1.41 5.83
N VAL A 11 -3.17 0.84 6.83
CA VAL A 11 -2.50 0.10 7.92
C VAL A 11 -1.76 -1.12 7.37
N GLN A 12 -2.38 -1.86 6.45
CA GLN A 12 -1.75 -3.00 5.78
C GLN A 12 -0.55 -2.60 4.94
N CYS A 13 -0.62 -1.53 4.13
CA CYS A 13 0.53 -1.02 3.39
C CYS A 13 1.65 -0.54 4.32
N ALA A 14 1.32 0.25 5.36
CA ALA A 14 2.29 0.81 6.30
C ALA A 14 3.06 -0.27 7.10
N ALA A 15 2.54 -1.50 7.14
CA ALA A 15 3.23 -2.65 7.69
C ALA A 15 4.57 -2.93 7.00
N PHE A 16 4.78 -2.46 5.77
CA PHE A 16 6.00 -2.69 4.99
C PHE A 16 7.00 -1.52 5.07
N ASN A 17 6.70 -0.44 5.81
CA ASN A 17 7.56 0.75 5.89
C ASN A 17 8.98 0.47 6.43
N ASN A 18 9.13 -0.58 7.24
CA ASN A 18 10.42 -0.96 7.85
C ASN A 18 11.13 -2.06 7.06
N VAL A 19 10.63 -2.40 5.86
CA VAL A 19 11.23 -3.42 5.00
C VAL A 19 11.88 -2.74 3.80
N PRO A 20 13.19 -2.95 3.59
CA PRO A 20 13.88 -2.34 2.46
C PRO A 20 13.42 -2.99 1.16
N TYR A 21 12.89 -2.18 0.24
CA TYR A 21 12.60 -2.57 -1.13
C TYR A 21 13.74 -2.11 -2.03
N SER A 22 14.39 -3.04 -2.74
CA SER A 22 15.59 -2.76 -3.53
C SER A 22 16.68 -1.98 -2.76
N GLY A 23 16.83 -2.31 -1.46
CA GLY A 23 17.80 -1.67 -0.56
C GLY A 23 17.38 -0.32 0.02
N GLN A 24 16.14 0.15 -0.23
CA GLN A 24 15.64 1.43 0.25
C GLN A 24 14.38 1.28 1.09
N LEU A 25 14.26 2.04 2.18
CA LEU A 25 13.03 2.12 2.95
C LEU A 25 12.06 3.08 2.25
N LEU A 26 10.89 2.56 1.90
CA LEU A 26 9.82 3.32 1.29
C LEU A 26 8.69 3.49 2.28
N LYS A 27 8.00 4.63 2.19
CA LYS A 27 6.73 4.83 2.87
C LYS A 27 5.61 4.38 1.95
N TRP A 28 4.87 3.37 2.38
CA TRP A 28 3.83 2.73 1.60
C TRP A 28 2.45 3.31 1.90
N TYR A 29 1.69 3.55 0.83
CA TYR A 29 0.33 4.06 0.86
C TYR A 29 -0.57 3.18 -0.02
N PRO A 30 -1.89 3.13 0.25
CA PRO A 30 -2.80 2.33 -0.55
C PRO A 30 -2.86 2.82 -2.01
N HIS A 31 -2.88 1.88 -2.94
CA HIS A 31 -3.21 2.10 -4.34
C HIS A 31 -4.45 1.26 -4.69
N TYR A 32 -5.47 1.89 -5.26
CA TYR A 32 -6.74 1.26 -5.59
C TYR A 32 -6.78 0.96 -7.09
N ASP A 33 -6.81 -0.31 -7.45
CA ASP A 33 -6.95 -0.77 -8.83
C ASP A 33 -8.38 -1.31 -9.05
N PRO A 34 -9.18 -0.72 -9.96
CA PRO A 34 -10.54 -1.18 -10.22
C PRO A 34 -10.60 -2.59 -10.83
N ALA A 35 -9.54 -3.07 -11.49
CA ALA A 35 -9.49 -4.42 -12.02
C ALA A 35 -9.28 -5.47 -10.92
N ARG A 36 -8.62 -5.10 -9.82
CA ARG A 36 -8.32 -5.99 -8.68
C ARG A 36 -8.55 -5.27 -7.34
N PRO A 37 -9.80 -4.96 -6.99
CA PRO A 37 -10.13 -4.11 -5.84
C PRO A 37 -9.74 -4.74 -4.50
N CYS A 38 -9.59 -6.06 -4.43
CA CYS A 38 -9.24 -6.77 -3.20
C CYS A 38 -7.80 -7.27 -3.12
N ALA A 39 -6.94 -6.92 -4.08
CA ALA A 39 -5.50 -7.12 -3.97
C ALA A 39 -4.86 -6.03 -3.11
N LEU A 40 -3.79 -6.34 -2.38
CA LEU A 40 -3.05 -5.35 -1.60
C LEU A 40 -1.98 -4.70 -2.48
N ILE A 41 -2.40 -3.67 -3.22
CA ILE A 41 -1.49 -2.86 -4.04
C ILE A 41 -1.14 -1.59 -3.29
N CYS A 42 0.15 -1.28 -3.20
CA CYS A 42 0.67 -0.15 -2.46
C CYS A 42 1.60 0.70 -3.33
N ARG A 43 1.51 2.02 -3.18
CA ARG A 43 2.45 2.99 -3.75
C ARG A 43 3.51 3.34 -2.70
N GLY A 44 4.78 3.19 -3.04
CA GLY A 44 5.93 3.51 -2.21
C GLY A 44 6.53 4.85 -2.61
N GLU A 45 6.76 5.70 -1.61
CA GLU A 45 7.46 6.97 -1.75
C GLU A 45 8.79 6.90 -1.00
N GLN A 46 9.89 7.35 -1.64
CA GLN A 46 11.21 7.36 -1.02
C GLN A 46 11.25 8.36 0.14
N THR A 47 11.82 7.97 1.29
CA THR A 47 12.06 8.92 2.37
C THR A 47 13.22 9.86 2.00
N LEU A 48 13.06 11.15 2.29
CA LEU A 48 14.00 12.22 1.88
C LEU A 48 15.45 12.02 2.37
N GLU A 49 15.72 11.12 3.32
CA GLU A 49 17.09 10.77 3.73
C GLU A 49 17.85 9.97 2.65
N ASN A 50 17.14 9.21 1.80
CA ASN A 50 17.74 8.42 0.72
C ASN A 50 17.96 9.21 -0.58
N SER A 51 17.11 10.19 -0.89
CA SER A 51 17.29 11.04 -2.07
C SER A 51 18.56 11.90 -1.98
N VAL A 52 19.00 12.24 -0.76
CA VAL A 52 20.25 12.97 -0.49
C VAL A 52 21.50 12.12 -0.79
N ARG A 53 21.44 10.79 -0.65
CA ARG A 53 22.58 9.88 -0.94
C ARG A 53 22.80 9.71 -2.46
N ARG A 54 21.74 9.69 -3.27
CA ARG A 54 21.82 9.61 -4.75
C ARG A 54 22.29 10.93 -5.37
N SER A 55 22.06 12.06 -4.70
CA SER A 55 22.53 13.37 -5.14
C SER A 55 23.99 13.70 -4.74
N ARG A 56 24.64 12.89 -3.89
CA ARG A 56 26.01 13.13 -3.40
C ARG A 56 27.07 12.17 -3.98
N GLN A 57 26.84 11.62 -5.17
CA GLN A 57 27.96 11.14 -5.98
C GLN A 57 28.65 12.38 -6.59
N GLU A 58 29.34 13.12 -5.72
CA GLU A 58 30.28 14.16 -6.09
C GLU A 58 31.36 13.50 -6.96
N VAL A 59 31.30 13.76 -8.26
CA VAL A 59 32.36 13.45 -9.22
C VAL A 59 33.66 14.07 -8.67
N PRO A 60 34.73 13.28 -8.42
CA PRO A 60 35.98 13.87 -8.02
C PRO A 60 36.71 14.44 -9.23
N LEU A 61 37.37 15.56 -8.96
CA LEU A 61 38.50 16.15 -9.67
C LEU A 61 38.15 17.26 -10.66
N GLY A 62 38.75 18.42 -10.40
CA GLY A 62 38.34 19.70 -10.96
C GLY A 62 38.54 19.81 -12.47
N GLU A 63 37.75 20.69 -13.09
CA GLU A 63 38.25 21.87 -13.78
C GLU A 63 37.10 22.81 -14.21
N LYS A 64 37.22 24.06 -13.76
CA LYS A 64 36.87 25.35 -14.39
C LYS A 64 35.71 25.47 -15.41
N THR A 65 34.82 26.42 -15.10
CA THR A 65 34.20 27.47 -15.98
C THR A 65 32.78 27.25 -16.54
N MET A 66 31.82 28.00 -15.96
CA MET A 66 30.74 28.90 -16.49
C MET A 66 30.05 28.64 -17.87
N PRO A 67 28.95 29.36 -18.19
CA PRO A 67 27.54 28.98 -18.00
C PRO A 67 26.80 28.80 -19.33
N ARG A 68 25.83 27.87 -19.45
CA ARG A 68 24.96 27.79 -20.65
C ARG A 68 23.51 27.54 -20.27
N ASP A 69 22.72 28.57 -20.54
CA ASP A 69 21.29 28.55 -20.82
C ASP A 69 20.96 27.53 -21.92
N SER A 70 19.91 26.74 -21.72
CA SER A 70 19.01 26.11 -22.70
C SER A 70 18.23 24.99 -22.00
N THR A 71 17.07 25.33 -21.46
CA THR A 71 15.85 24.49 -21.52
C THR A 71 16.05 22.98 -21.36
N ASP A 72 16.59 22.54 -20.23
CA ASP A 72 16.55 21.14 -19.81
C ASP A 72 16.22 21.08 -18.31
N SER A 73 14.98 21.49 -18.00
CA SER A 73 14.46 21.56 -16.63
C SER A 73 13.05 20.99 -16.54
N LEU A 74 12.68 20.09 -17.46
CA LEU A 74 11.37 19.43 -17.47
C LEU A 74 11.44 17.90 -17.40
N LEU A 75 12.60 17.31 -17.09
CA LEU A 75 12.74 15.87 -16.88
C LEU A 75 13.70 15.56 -15.70
N PHE A 76 13.47 16.18 -14.54
CA PHE A 76 13.78 15.48 -13.31
C PHE A 76 12.50 14.75 -12.91
N ASP A 77 12.55 13.42 -13.06
CA ASP A 77 11.53 12.43 -12.75
C ASP A 77 10.55 12.93 -11.68
N SER A 78 9.28 13.06 -12.07
CA SER A 78 8.20 13.47 -11.18
C SER A 78 8.05 12.38 -10.13
N ASP A 79 8.59 12.62 -8.93
CA ASP A 79 8.45 11.79 -7.73
C ASP A 79 8.43 10.28 -8.04
N GLU A 80 9.61 9.65 -8.05
CA GLU A 80 9.87 8.20 -8.30
C GLU A 80 9.01 7.31 -7.37
N THR A 81 7.72 7.20 -7.68
CA THR A 81 6.70 6.51 -6.90
C THR A 81 6.50 5.13 -7.49
N ILE A 82 6.71 4.11 -6.65
CA ILE A 82 6.73 2.72 -7.08
C ILE A 82 5.41 2.08 -6.70
N VAL A 83 4.67 1.50 -7.64
CA VAL A 83 3.42 0.78 -7.36
C VAL A 83 3.69 -0.72 -7.41
N VAL A 84 3.45 -1.42 -6.31
CA VAL A 84 3.73 -2.86 -6.17
C VAL A 84 2.54 -3.54 -5.50
N GLU A 85 2.25 -4.76 -5.94
CA GLU A 85 1.37 -5.67 -5.23
C GLU A 85 2.14 -6.37 -4.11
N LEU A 86 1.81 -6.04 -2.87
CA LEU A 86 2.45 -6.58 -1.68
C LEU A 86 1.70 -7.78 -1.11
N ALA A 87 0.50 -8.11 -1.60
CA ALA A 87 -0.18 -9.39 -1.32
C ALA A 87 -1.34 -9.60 -2.30
N ASP A 88 -1.66 -10.87 -2.59
CA ASP A 88 -2.76 -11.24 -3.48
C ASP A 88 -4.12 -10.77 -2.96
N LYS A 89 -4.27 -10.64 -1.63
CA LYS A 89 -5.52 -10.29 -0.95
C LYS A 89 -5.30 -9.35 0.22
N VAL A 90 -6.18 -8.36 0.36
CA VAL A 90 -6.32 -7.56 1.58
C VAL A 90 -7.01 -8.36 2.68
N GLU A 91 -6.83 -7.94 3.94
CA GLU A 91 -7.55 -8.49 5.09
C GLU A 91 -9.07 -8.28 4.95
N ASP A 92 -9.84 -9.28 5.35
CA ASP A 92 -11.30 -9.26 5.27
C ASP A 92 -11.89 -8.06 6.03
N GLY A 93 -12.87 -7.39 5.42
CA GLY A 93 -13.47 -6.15 5.93
C GLY A 93 -12.78 -4.87 5.45
N THR A 94 -11.66 -4.97 4.73
CA THR A 94 -11.03 -3.82 4.07
C THR A 94 -11.91 -3.30 2.93
N LYS A 95 -12.03 -1.99 2.77
CA LYS A 95 -12.81 -1.41 1.66
C LYS A 95 -12.22 -1.79 0.31
N CYS A 96 -13.10 -2.11 -0.65
CA CYS A 96 -12.72 -2.40 -2.02
C CYS A 96 -12.17 -1.17 -2.75
N TYR A 97 -12.85 -0.04 -2.57
CA TYR A 97 -12.59 1.21 -3.25
C TYR A 97 -12.37 2.32 -2.22
N ALA A 98 -11.66 3.37 -2.60
CA ALA A 98 -11.43 4.53 -1.75
C ALA A 98 -12.77 5.17 -1.33
N GLU A 99 -13.68 5.27 -2.29
CA GLU A 99 -15.04 5.75 -2.11
C GLU A 99 -16.00 4.57 -2.14
N GLY A 100 -16.86 4.44 -1.12
CA GLY A 100 -17.82 3.36 -1.00
C GLY A 100 -17.85 2.72 0.37
N THR A 101 -18.84 1.85 0.60
CA THR A 101 -19.01 1.07 1.84
C THR A 101 -18.68 -0.39 1.65
N ASP A 102 -18.42 -0.81 0.41
CA ASP A 102 -18.18 -2.18 0.01
C ASP A 102 -16.83 -2.70 0.51
N VAL A 103 -16.82 -3.96 0.92
CA VAL A 103 -15.69 -4.56 1.63
C VAL A 103 -15.25 -5.86 0.97
N CYS A 104 -13.96 -6.12 1.05
CA CYS A 104 -13.35 -7.35 0.59
C CYS A 104 -13.60 -8.47 1.59
N ILE A 105 -14.09 -9.60 1.10
CA ILE A 105 -14.23 -10.84 1.88
C ILE A 105 -13.70 -11.98 1.01
N SER A 106 -12.70 -12.72 1.52
CA SER A 106 -12.05 -13.82 0.80
C SER A 106 -11.44 -13.42 -0.56
N GLY A 107 -11.10 -12.14 -0.74
CA GLY A 107 -10.54 -11.60 -1.98
C GLY A 107 -11.58 -11.18 -3.02
N GLU A 108 -12.87 -11.24 -2.70
CA GLU A 108 -13.95 -10.73 -3.56
C GLU A 108 -14.56 -9.47 -2.95
N CYS A 109 -14.92 -8.51 -3.80
CA CYS A 109 -15.56 -7.28 -3.34
C CYS A 109 -17.06 -7.52 -3.11
N MET A 110 -17.49 -7.39 -1.86
CA MET A 110 -18.87 -7.61 -1.45
C MET A 110 -19.61 -6.28 -1.29
N PHE A 111 -20.75 -6.16 -1.96
CA PHE A 111 -21.57 -4.96 -1.92
C PHE A 111 -22.36 -4.89 -0.60
N THR A 112 -22.20 -3.78 0.11
CA THR A 112 -22.87 -3.58 1.42
C THR A 112 -24.31 -3.10 1.27
N SER A 113 -24.68 -2.48 0.15
CA SER A 113 -26.02 -1.90 0.02
C SER A 113 -27.13 -2.89 -0.36
N GLU A 114 -26.79 -4.14 -0.70
CA GLU A 114 -27.77 -5.24 -0.73
C GLU A 114 -28.16 -5.73 0.67
N PHE A 115 -27.32 -5.48 1.68
CA PHE A 115 -27.66 -5.77 3.07
C PHE A 115 -28.63 -4.75 3.67
N GLU A 116 -28.60 -3.47 3.27
CA GLU A 116 -29.49 -2.46 3.84
C GLU A 116 -30.94 -2.58 3.35
N GLN A 117 -31.18 -2.94 2.08
CA GLN A 117 -32.55 -3.13 1.59
C GLN A 117 -33.21 -4.42 2.11
N TYR A 118 -32.44 -5.46 2.46
CA TYR A 118 -32.97 -6.73 2.96
C TYR A 118 -33.01 -6.83 4.50
N TYR A 119 -31.98 -6.35 5.22
CA TYR A 119 -32.00 -6.33 6.69
C TYR A 119 -32.66 -5.09 7.29
N GLY A 120 -32.93 -4.03 6.51
CA GLY A 120 -33.77 -2.91 6.92
C GLY A 120 -35.23 -3.29 7.25
N ARG A 121 -35.65 -4.53 6.93
CA ARG A 121 -36.95 -5.09 7.34
C ARG A 121 -36.87 -6.10 8.50
N LEU A 122 -35.67 -6.51 8.91
CA LEU A 122 -35.45 -7.55 9.94
C LEU A 122 -34.77 -7.04 11.23
N THR A 123 -34.43 -5.76 11.33
CA THR A 123 -33.82 -5.14 12.52
C THR A 123 -34.79 -4.88 13.68
N SER A 124 -35.60 -5.88 14.04
CA SER A 124 -36.13 -6.02 15.41
C SER A 124 -35.43 -7.13 16.21
N THR A 125 -34.56 -7.95 15.61
CA THR A 125 -33.88 -9.02 16.37
C THR A 125 -32.41 -9.13 16.02
N ALA A 126 -31.58 -8.82 17.03
CA ALA A 126 -30.19 -9.21 17.21
C ALA A 126 -29.28 -9.10 15.97
N ALA A 127 -28.54 -7.99 15.89
CA ALA A 127 -27.33 -7.92 15.09
C ALA A 127 -26.41 -9.11 15.46
N PRO A 128 -25.90 -9.88 14.48
CA PRO A 128 -24.93 -10.93 14.79
C PRO A 128 -23.74 -10.26 15.48
N ALA A 129 -23.31 -10.85 16.60
CA ALA A 129 -22.16 -10.40 17.35
C ALA A 129 -20.93 -10.44 16.43
N LEU A 130 -20.57 -9.29 15.86
CA LEU A 130 -19.31 -9.11 15.17
C LEU A 130 -18.22 -9.40 16.20
N LYS A 131 -17.41 -10.41 15.90
CA LYS A 131 -16.31 -10.84 16.75
C LYS A 131 -15.41 -9.64 17.03
N PRO A 132 -14.82 -9.54 18.24
CA PRO A 132 -13.85 -8.50 18.54
C PRO A 132 -12.74 -8.52 17.50
N CYS A 133 -12.33 -7.35 16.99
CA CYS A 133 -11.14 -7.19 16.16
C CYS A 133 -9.96 -7.83 16.91
N SER A 134 -9.56 -9.04 16.53
CA SER A 134 -8.55 -9.78 17.27
C SER A 134 -7.86 -10.79 16.39
N ALA A 135 -6.53 -10.72 16.46
CA ALA A 135 -5.52 -11.56 15.86
C ALA A 135 -5.32 -11.39 14.36
N ARG A 136 -4.49 -10.39 14.03
CA ARG A 136 -3.62 -10.37 12.85
C ARG A 136 -3.03 -11.77 12.65
N ARG A 137 -3.36 -12.46 11.55
CA ARG A 137 -2.53 -13.59 11.11
C ARG A 137 -1.38 -13.00 10.30
N GLU A 138 -0.33 -12.61 11.01
CA GLU A 138 0.88 -12.00 10.45
C GLU A 138 1.69 -12.94 9.54
N THR A 139 1.32 -14.22 9.45
CA THR A 139 2.11 -15.22 8.74
C THR A 139 2.30 -14.92 7.25
N SER A 140 1.29 -14.36 6.57
CA SER A 140 1.42 -14.00 5.15
C SER A 140 2.27 -12.74 4.96
N VAL A 141 2.01 -11.70 5.77
CA VAL A 141 2.74 -10.43 5.71
C VAL A 141 4.21 -10.64 6.05
N ASP A 142 4.54 -11.45 7.06
CA ASP A 142 5.94 -11.70 7.45
C ASP A 142 6.71 -12.51 6.40
N VAL A 143 6.07 -13.45 5.72
CA VAL A 143 6.67 -14.19 4.59
C VAL A 143 6.98 -13.23 3.45
N ILE A 144 6.04 -12.35 3.10
CA ILE A 144 6.24 -11.38 2.02
C ILE A 144 7.33 -10.36 2.41
N ARG A 145 7.32 -9.88 3.66
CA ARG A 145 8.38 -9.00 4.18
C ARG A 145 9.76 -9.64 4.06
N GLN A 146 9.88 -10.95 4.34
CA GLN A 146 11.13 -11.68 4.16
C GLN A 146 11.52 -11.83 2.67
N GLN A 147 10.56 -12.11 1.79
CA GLN A 147 10.81 -12.21 0.34
C GLN A 147 11.33 -10.88 -0.24
N ILE A 148 10.70 -9.77 0.14
CA ILE A 148 11.12 -8.42 -0.27
C ILE A 148 12.51 -8.10 0.29
N ALA A 149 12.76 -8.36 1.57
CA ALA A 149 14.06 -8.11 2.21
C ALA A 149 15.19 -8.94 1.60
N ASN A 150 14.90 -10.16 1.15
CA ASN A 150 15.88 -11.07 0.55
C ASN A 150 16.11 -10.81 -0.95
N GLY A 151 15.44 -9.82 -1.55
CA GLY A 151 15.56 -9.50 -2.98
C GLY A 151 14.98 -10.59 -3.90
N SER A 152 14.16 -11.49 -3.36
CA SER A 152 13.52 -12.56 -4.13
C SER A 152 12.25 -12.04 -4.77
N THR A 153 12.38 -11.29 -5.87
CA THR A 153 11.23 -10.85 -6.67
C THR A 153 10.54 -11.99 -7.45
N GLU A 154 11.03 -13.23 -7.36
CA GLU A 154 10.51 -14.39 -8.11
C GLU A 154 9.39 -15.18 -7.41
N SER A 155 8.75 -14.68 -6.34
CA SER A 155 7.74 -15.48 -5.62
C SER A 155 6.57 -14.70 -5.00
N ILE A 156 6.35 -13.46 -5.43
CA ILE A 156 5.10 -12.76 -5.15
C ILE A 156 4.23 -13.04 -6.37
N ILE A 157 3.07 -13.67 -6.19
CA ILE A 157 2.20 -14.30 -7.20
C ILE A 157 2.52 -15.79 -7.43
N SER A 158 1.85 -16.66 -6.67
CA SER A 158 1.39 -17.96 -7.17
C SER A 158 0.10 -18.40 -6.51
#